data_AF-A0A3D4HVT1-F1
#
_entry.id   AF-A0A3D4HVT1-F1
#
_cell.length_a   1.000
_cell.length_b   1.000
_cell.length_c   1.000
_cell.angle_alpha   90.00
_cell.angle_beta   90.00
_cell.angle_gamma   90.00
#
_symmetry.space_group_name_H-M   'P 1'
#
loop_
_entity.id
_entity.type
_entity.pdbx_description
1 polymer ?
#
loop_
_entity_poly.entity_id
_entity_poly.type
_entity_poly.pdbx_seq_one_letter_code
_entity_poly.pdbx_strand_id
1 'polypeptide(L)' 'MKKIAVLGSTGSIGTQTLDIVREHRELKITALAAGSNIDLLEKQVRE' A
#
# COMPACT_ATOMS: atom_id res chain seq x y z
N MET A 1 9.66 8.92 11.22
CA MET A 1 8.89 8.56 10.02
C MET A 1 9.59 7.42 9.30
N LYS A 2 9.04 6.21 9.31
CA LYS A 2 9.58 5.02 8.64
C LYS A 2 8.97 4.91 7.25
N LYS A 3 9.81 4.68 6.23
CA LYS A 3 9.38 4.52 4.84
C LYS A 3 9.21 3.04 4.51
N ILE A 4 8.10 2.69 3.87
CA ILE A 4 7.73 1.30 3.57
C ILE A 4 7.46 1.16 2.07
N ALA A 5 7.95 0.07 1.48
CA ALA A 5 7.54 -0.40 0.17
C ALA A 5 6.64 -1.63 0.35
N VAL A 6 5.50 -1.69 -0.35
CA VAL A 6 4.58 -2.83 -0.29
C VAL A 6 4.58 -3.54 -1.64
N LEU A 7 5.08 -4.77 -1.66
CA LEU A 7 5.10 -5.63 -2.84
C LEU A 7 3.91 -6.61 -2.78
N GLY A 8 3.03 -6.55 -3.77
CA GLY A 8 1.74 -7.24 -3.73
C GLY A 8 0.66 -6.45 -2.98
N SER A 9 0.60 -5.13 -3.16
CA SER A 9 -0.30 -4.23 -2.44
C SER A 9 -1.79 -4.50 -2.67
N THR A 10 -2.14 -5.16 -3.78
CA THR A 10 -3.52 -5.52 -4.14
C THR A 10 -3.97 -6.87 -3.60
N GLY A 11 -3.06 -7.65 -3.01
CA GLY A 11 -3.39 -8.90 -2.33
C GLY A 11 -3.85 -8.66 -0.90
N SER A 12 -4.40 -9.69 -0.25
CA SER A 12 -5.00 -9.56 1.10
C SER A 12 -4.04 -9.00 2.15
N ILE A 13 -2.77 -9.42 2.14
CA ILE A 13 -1.75 -8.90 3.08
C ILE A 13 -1.41 -7.44 2.73
N GLY A 14 -1.30 -7.13 1.44
CA GLY A 14 -1.00 -5.79 0.95
C GLY A 14 -2.06 -4.79 1.39
N THR A 15 -3.34 -5.08 1.15
CA THR A 15 -4.45 -4.19 1.53
C THR A 15 -4.53 -3.98 3.04
N GLN A 16 -4.39 -5.05 3.83
CA GLN A 16 -4.36 -4.96 5.29
C GLN A 16 -3.15 -4.17 5.81
N THR A 17 -2.01 -4.28 5.15
CA THR A 17 -0.82 -3.47 5.47
C THR A 17 -1.10 -1.99 5.26
N LEU A 18 -1.81 -1.63 4.19
CA LEU A 18 -2.19 -0.25 3.93
C LEU A 18 -3.17 0.28 4.98
N ASP A 19 -4.12 -0.54 5.44
CA ASP A 19 -5.03 -0.16 6.53
C ASP A 19 -4.26 0.23 7.80
N ILE A 20 -3.27 -0.57 8.19
CA ILE A 20 -2.41 -0.25 9.34
C ILE A 20 -1.62 1.03 9.10
N VAL A 21 -1.05 1.23 7.92
CA VAL A 21 -0.26 2.43 7.63
C VAL A 21 -1.10 3.72 7.67
N ARG A 22 -2.38 3.66 7.27
CA ARG A 22 -3.31 4.81 7.35
C ARG A 22 -3.55 5.28 8.78
N GLU A 23 -3.58 4.36 9.72
CA GLU A 23 -3.85 4.67 11.14
C GLU A 23 -2.58 5.13 11.89
N HIS A 24 -1.39 4.95 11.31
CA HIS A 24 -0.11 5.18 11.97
C HIS A 24 0.72 6.29 11.30
N ARG A 25 0.67 7.51 11.85
CA ARG A 25 1.34 8.71 11.29
C ARG A 25 2.86 8.62 11.22
N GLU A 26 3.48 7.71 11.96
CA GLU A 26 4.91 7.45 11.91
C GLU A 26 5.34 6.62 10.70
N LEU A 27 4.41 6.02 9.97
CA LEU A 27 4.64 5.19 8.80
C LEU A 27 4.27 5.96 7.52
N LYS A 28 5.00 5.69 6.43
CA LYS A 28 4.71 6.28 5.12
C LYS A 28 5.01 5.29 4.01
N ILE A 29 4.01 5.04 3.16
CA ILE A 29 4.21 4.30 1.92
C ILE A 29 5.00 5.17 0.94
N THR A 30 6.05 4.60 0.35
CA THR A 30 6.86 5.27 -0.68
C THR A 30 6.90 4.51 -2.00
N ALA A 31 6.47 3.24 -2.01
CA ALA A 31 6.36 2.45 -3.22
C ALA A 31 5.27 1.38 -3.05
N LEU A 32 4.55 1.14 -4.15
CA LEU A 32 3.55 0.09 -4.28
C LEU A 32 3.89 -0.74 -5.52
N ALA A 33 3.72 -2.05 -5.44
CA ALA A 33 3.79 -2.95 -6.58
C ALA A 33 2.66 -3.97 -6.51
N ALA A 34 2.14 -4.36 -7.66
CA ALA A 34 1.15 -5.41 -7.78
C ALA A 34 1.36 -6.19 -9.08
N GLY A 35 1.16 -7.51 -9.04
CA GLY A 35 1.21 -8.37 -10.23
C GLY A 35 -0.12 -8.44 -10.99
N SER A 36 -1.22 -8.05 -10.35
CA SER A 36 -2.58 -8.07 -10.91
C SER A 36 -3.46 -7.02 -10.22
N ASN A 37 -4.66 -6.78 -10.80
CA ASN A 37 -5.63 -5.78 -10.33
C ASN A 37 -5.14 -4.32 -10.46
N ILE A 38 -4.93 -3.88 -11.70
CA ILE A 38 -4.40 -2.54 -12.01
C ILE A 38 -5.30 -1.41 -11.51
N ASP A 39 -6.62 -1.60 -11.53
CA ASP A 39 -7.58 -0.59 -11.07
C ASP A 39 -7.45 -0.35 -9.56
N LEU A 40 -7.23 -1.41 -8.77
CA LEU A 40 -6.98 -1.27 -7.34
C LEU A 40 -5.62 -0.63 -7.06
N LEU A 41 -4.58 -1.00 -7.82
CA LEU A 41 -3.26 -0.36 -7.68
C LEU A 41 -3.35 1.15 -7.99
N GLU A 42 -4.08 1.53 -9.05
CA GLU A 42 -4.28 2.93 -9.43
C GLU A 42 -4.97 3.73 -8.32
N LYS A 43 -6.02 3.18 -7.72
CA LYS A 43 -6.68 3.77 -6.55
C LYS A 43 -5.71 3.95 -5.37
N GLN A 44 -4.91 2.92 -5.07
CA GLN A 44 -3.92 2.98 -3.98
C GLN A 44 -2.83 4.03 -4.21
N VAL A 45 -2.49 4.33 -5.47
CA VAL A 45 -1.47 5.34 -5.82
C VAL A 45 -2.02 6.77 -5.70
N ARG A 46 -3.33 6.97 -5.89
CA ARG A 46 -3.97 8.30 -5.84
C ARG A 46 -4.38 8.75 -4.43
N GLU A 47 -4.47 7.81 -3.51
CA GLU A 47 -4.75 8.05 -2.10
C GLU A 47 -3.64 8.86 -1.42
#